data_AF-A0MJX6-F1
#
_entry.id   AF-A0MJX6-F1
#
_cell.length_a   1.000
_cell.length_b   1.000
_cell.length_c   1.000
_cell.angle_alpha   90.00
_cell.angle_beta   90.00
_cell.angle_gamma   90.00
#
_symmetry.space_group_name_H-M   'P 1'
#
loop_
_entity.id
_entity.type
_entity.pdbx_description
1 polymer ?
#
loop_
_entity_poly.entity_id
_entity_poly.type
_entity_poly.pdbx_seq_one_letter_code
_entity_poly.pdbx_strand_id
1 'polypeptide(L)' 'LRHLNFTNNMGEQATFDECGDLVGNYSIINWHLSPEDGSIVFKEVGYYNVYAKKGERLFINEEKILWSGFSRE' A
#
# COMPACT_ATOMS: atom_id res chain seq x y z
N LEU A 1 24.23 10.06 -0.83
CA LEU A 1 22.87 9.58 -0.50
C LEU A 1 21.77 10.58 -0.88
N ARG A 2 21.99 11.90 -0.82
CA ARG A 2 20.98 12.93 -1.14
C ARG A 2 20.42 12.94 -2.57
N HIS A 3 21.01 12.19 -3.51
CA HIS A 3 20.51 12.02 -4.88
C HIS A 3 20.31 10.54 -5.22
N LEU A 4 20.13 9.70 -4.19
CA LEU A 4 19.93 8.27 -4.39
C LEU A 4 18.53 8.02 -4.96
N ASN A 5 18.49 7.39 -6.12
CA ASN A 5 17.29 6.89 -6.77
C ASN A 5 17.58 5.44 -7.14
N PHE A 6 16.85 4.52 -6.54
CA PHE A 6 17.04 3.09 -6.76
C PHE A 6 15.70 2.36 -6.79
N THR A 7 15.72 1.17 -7.38
CA THR A 7 14.61 0.24 -7.34
C THR A 7 14.86 -0.77 -6.24
N ASN A 8 13.93 -0.92 -5.31
CA ASN A 8 14.04 -1.93 -4.25
C ASN A 8 13.85 -3.35 -4.81
N ASN A 9 14.10 -4.37 -3.99
CA ASN A 9 13.95 -5.77 -4.40
C ASN A 9 12.49 -6.16 -4.77
N MET A 10 11.52 -5.30 -4.45
CA MET A 10 10.10 -5.46 -4.79
C MET A 10 9.74 -4.75 -6.11
N GLY A 11 10.71 -4.14 -6.80
CA GLY A 11 10.49 -3.45 -8.07
C GLY A 11 10.00 -2.00 -7.94
N GLU A 12 9.95 -1.45 -6.73
CA GLU A 12 9.43 -0.10 -6.47
C GLU A 12 10.55 0.94 -6.46
N GLN A 13 10.25 2.13 -7.01
CA GLN A 13 11.17 3.25 -6.98
C GLN A 13 11.18 3.92 -5.60
N ALA A 14 12.38 4.09 -5.05
CA ALA A 14 12.62 4.72 -3.75
C ALA A 14 13.56 5.92 -3.92
N THR A 15 13.14 7.07 -3.40
CA THR A 15 13.92 8.31 -3.44
C THR A 15 13.94 8.99 -2.07
N PHE A 16 15.00 9.75 -1.79
CA PHE A 16 15.10 10.58 -0.59
C PHE A 16 14.90 12.03 -0.97
N ASP A 17 14.10 12.76 -0.19
CA ASP A 17 13.95 14.20 -0.39
C ASP A 17 15.14 14.99 0.19
N GLU A 18 15.09 16.32 0.09
CA GLU A 18 16.15 17.21 0.57
C GLU A 18 16.33 17.16 2.10
N CYS A 19 15.28 16.78 2.84
CA CYS A 19 15.32 16.58 4.29
C CYS A 19 15.88 15.21 4.67
N GLY A 20 16.01 14.30 3.70
CA GLY A 20 16.45 12.92 3.91
C GLY A 20 15.30 11.96 4.24
N ASP A 21 14.05 12.39 4.05
CA ASP A 21 12.88 11.53 4.25
C ASP A 21 12.71 10.60 3.04
N LEU A 22 12.44 9.33 3.34
CA LEU A 22 12.16 8.34 2.30
C LEU A 22 10.78 8.61 1.71
N VAL A 23 10.74 8.99 0.44
CA VAL A 23 9.51 9.10 -0.32
C VAL A 23 9.22 7.73 -0.91
N GLY A 24 8.21 7.05 -0.35
CA GLY A 24 7.80 5.71 -0.76
C GLY A 24 6.30 5.64 -1.02
N ASN A 25 5.90 4.70 -1.88
CA ASN A 25 4.50 4.33 -2.00
C ASN A 25 4.08 3.52 -0.77
N TYR A 26 2.77 3.42 -0.54
CA TYR A 26 2.22 2.62 0.56
C TYR A 26 1.22 1.62 0.01
N SER A 27 1.29 0.36 0.46
CA SER A 27 0.19 -0.59 0.27
C SER A 27 -0.94 -0.28 1.25
N ILE A 28 -2.18 -0.38 0.77
CA ILE A 28 -3.39 -0.29 1.58
C ILE A 28 -3.84 -1.72 1.86
N ILE A 29 -3.89 -2.07 3.14
CA ILE A 29 -4.27 -3.41 3.59
C ILE A 29 -5.64 -3.40 4.28
N ASN A 30 -6.39 -4.48 4.09
CA ASN A 30 -7.60 -4.79 4.84
C ASN A 30 -7.37 -6.02 5.70
N TRP A 31 -7.95 -6.05 6.91
CA TRP A 31 -7.79 -7.15 7.86
C TRP A 31 -8.85 -8.22 7.61
N HIS A 32 -8.43 -9.41 7.21
CA HIS A 32 -9.32 -10.53 6.92
C HIS A 32 -9.11 -11.63 7.95
N LEU A 33 -10.17 -12.37 8.28
CA LEU A 33 -10.05 -13.62 9.03
C LEU A 33 -9.71 -14.76 8.07
N SER A 34 -8.65 -15.50 8.37
CA SER A 34 -8.27 -16.71 7.65
C SER A 34 -9.31 -17.81 7.90
N PRO A 35 -9.87 -18.44 6.85
CA PRO A 35 -10.83 -19.53 7.00
C PRO A 35 -10.18 -20.83 7.49
N GLU A 36 -8.84 -20.94 7.41
CA GLU A 36 -8.09 -22.15 7.74
C GLU A 36 -7.78 -22.26 9.24
N ASP A 37 -7.38 -21.15 9.86
CA ASP A 37 -6.86 -21.12 11.23
C ASP A 37 -7.44 -19.98 12.10
N GLY A 38 -8.31 -19.14 11.54
CA GLY A 38 -8.92 -18.01 12.26
C GLY A 38 -7.94 -16.86 12.56
N SER A 39 -6.73 -16.87 11.99
CA SER A 39 -5.76 -15.79 12.16
C SER A 39 -6.15 -14.53 11.37
N ILE A 40 -5.56 -13.38 11.73
CA ILE A 40 -5.70 -12.14 10.94
C ILE A 40 -4.70 -12.17 9.78
N VAL A 41 -5.22 -11.99 8.57
CA VAL A 41 -4.45 -11.87 7.33
C VAL A 41 -4.55 -10.44 6.82
N PHE A 42 -3.40 -9.82 6.57
CA PHE A 42 -3.32 -8.49 5.97
C PHE A 42 -3.40 -8.61 4.45
N LYS A 43 -4.60 -8.40 3.90
CA LYS A 43 -4.83 -8.49 2.45
C LYS A 43 -4.63 -7.12 1.80
N GLU A 44 -3.74 -7.03 0.83
CA GLU A 44 -3.62 -5.81 0.03
C GLU A 44 -4.89 -5.59 -0.81
N VAL A 45 -5.50 -4.42 -0.63
CA VAL A 45 -6.72 -3.97 -1.34
C VAL A 45 -6.46 -2.74 -2.20
N GLY A 46 -5.27 -2.15 -2.12
CA GLY A 46 -4.95 -0.95 -2.88
C GLY A 46 -3.55 -0.44 -2.59
N TYR A 47 -3.25 0.75 -3.09
CA TYR A 47 -1.99 1.44 -2.83
C TYR A 47 -2.19 2.96 -2.86
N TYR A 48 -1.24 3.66 -2.26
CA TYR A 48 -1.12 5.11 -2.30
C TYR A 48 0.18 5.50 -2.98
N ASN A 49 0.06 6.08 -4.18
CA ASN A 49 1.19 6.55 -4.98
C ASN A 49 1.49 8.02 -4.66
N VAL A 50 2.55 8.26 -3.90
CA VAL A 50 2.95 9.61 -3.46
C VAL A 50 3.43 10.49 -4.61
N TYR A 51 3.88 9.88 -5.70
CA TYR A 51 4.41 10.57 -6.88
C TYR A 51 3.31 11.04 -7.85
N ALA A 52 2.08 10.53 -7.72
CA ALA A 52 0.95 10.96 -8.53
C ALA A 52 0.43 12.36 -8.14
N LYS A 53 -0.30 13.01 -9.06
CA LYS A 53 -0.90 14.33 -8.82
C LYS A 53 -1.92 14.25 -7.69
N LYS A 54 -2.17 15.38 -7.03
CA LYS A 54 -3.23 15.49 -6.01
C LYS A 54 -4.56 15.04 -6.63
N GLY A 55 -5.25 14.13 -5.96
CA GLY A 55 -6.50 13.52 -6.45
C GLY A 55 -6.32 12.17 -7.17
N GLU A 56 -5.11 11.86 -7.66
CA GLU A 56 -4.81 10.63 -8.42
C GLU A 56 -3.92 9.65 -7.62
N ARG A 57 -3.69 9.93 -6.34
CA ARG A 57 -2.75 9.19 -5.49
C ARG A 57 -3.33 7.90 -4.94
N LEU A 58 -4.65 7.89 -4.71
CA LEU A 58 -5.33 6.80 -4.02
C LEU A 58 -5.88 5.81 -5.05
N PHE A 59 -5.47 4.56 -4.95
CA PHE A 59 -6.08 3.45 -5.66
C PHE A 59 -6.60 2.44 -4.65
N ILE A 60 -7.89 2.12 -4.71
CA ILE A 60 -8.55 1.11 -3.89
C ILE A 60 -9.35 0.20 -4.82
N ASN A 61 -9.22 -1.11 -4.62
CA ASN A 61 -10.10 -2.11 -5.20
C ASN A 61 -11.15 -2.50 -4.15
N GLU A 62 -12.35 -1.92 -4.29
CA GLU A 62 -13.47 -2.14 -3.38
C GLU A 62 -13.95 -3.60 -3.35
N GLU A 63 -13.82 -4.33 -4.46
CA GLU A 63 -14.22 -5.74 -4.55
C GLU A 63 -13.38 -6.67 -3.66
N LYS A 64 -12.16 -6.23 -3.28
CA LYS A 64 -11.28 -6.96 -2.38
C LYS A 64 -11.52 -6.65 -0.91
N ILE A 65 -12.32 -5.62 -0.59
CA ILE A 65 -12.58 -5.20 0.78
C ILE A 65 -13.61 -6.13 1.42
N LEU A 66 -13.37 -6.47 2.68
CA LEU A 66 -14.33 -7.07 3.58
C LEU A 66 -14.64 -6.08 4.71
N TRP A 67 -15.80 -5.43 4.66
CA TRP A 67 -16.33 -4.59 5.73
C TRP A 67 -16.62 -5.43 6.97
N SER A 68 -16.25 -4.91 8.14
CA SER A 68 -16.25 -5.67 9.41
C SER A 68 -15.40 -6.97 9.37
N GLY A 69 -14.57 -7.16 8.34
CA GLY A 69 -13.75 -8.36 8.15
C GLY A 69 -14.48 -9.54 7.49
N PHE A 70 -15.77 -9.40 7.13
CA PHE A 70 -16.56 -10.48 6.52
C PHE A 70 -17.61 -10.04 5.47
N SER A 71 -18.08 -8.79 5.49
CA SER A 71 -19.11 -8.28 4.56
C SER A 71 -18.50 -7.73 3.28
N ARG A 72 -19.10 -8.01 2.11
CA ARG A 72 -18.78 -7.31 0.84
C ARG A 72 -19.82 -6.25 0.47
N GLU A 73 -20.81 -6.07 1.33
CA GLU A 73 -21.92 -5.13 1.23
C GLU A 73 -21.77 -3.99 2.23
#